data_AF-A0A8T0ZEK3-F1
#
_entry.id   AF-A0A8T0ZEK3-F1
#
_cell.length_a   1.000
_cell.length_b   1.000
_cell.length_c   1.000
_cell.angle_alpha   90.00
_cell.angle_beta   90.00
_cell.angle_gamma   90.00
#
_symmetry.space_group_name_H-M   'P 1'
#
loop_
_entity.id
_entity.type
_entity.pdbx_description
1 polymer ?
#
loop_
_entity_poly.entity_id
_entity_poly.type
_entity_poly.pdbx_seq_one_letter_code
_entity_poly.pdbx_strand_id
1 'polypeptide(L)'
;MFTRPLQVETVEEDFILPALGEKEVLVKLIYSLISPGTELAMLSGKEEWAKLPVCPGYASVSEVIEVGQGVHHVQPGDAVFHYGQPAE
;
A
#
# COMPACT_ATOMS: atom_id res chain seq x y z
N MET A 1 10.47 0.97 3.57
CA MET A 1 10.12 0.29 4.85
C MET A 1 10.73 1.06 6.03
N PHE A 2 10.01 1.15 7.15
CA PHE A 2 10.56 1.60 8.43
C PHE A 2 11.05 0.37 9.20
N THR A 3 12.36 0.23 9.39
CA THR A 3 12.97 -1.01 9.91
C THR A 3 13.33 -0.92 11.40
N ARG A 4 13.74 0.26 11.87
CA ARG A 4 14.00 0.60 13.28
C ARG A 4 13.71 2.08 13.53
N PRO A 5 13.60 2.53 14.79
CA PRO A 5 13.25 3.93 15.10
C PRO A 5 14.12 4.92 14.34
N LEU A 6 13.46 5.87 13.67
CA LEU A 6 14.08 6.94 12.88
C LEU A 6 14.93 6.42 11.69
N GLN A 7 14.68 5.21 11.21
CA GLN A 7 15.32 4.66 10.02
C GLN A 7 14.32 4.28 8.94
N VAL A 8 14.64 4.67 7.71
CA VAL A 8 13.93 4.29 6.49
C VAL A 8 14.89 3.54 5.58
N GLU A 9 14.45 2.42 5.02
CA GLU A 9 15.19 1.62 4.05
C GLU A 9 14.34 1.35 2.80
N THR A 10 14.98 1.33 1.64
CA THR A 10 14.41 0.78 0.40
C THR A 10 14.58 -0.73 0.43
N VAL A 11 13.49 -1.45 0.21
CA VAL A 11 13.46 -2.91 0.18
C VAL A 11 13.05 -3.34 -1.22
N GLU A 12 13.76 -4.30 -1.78
CA GLU A 12 13.43 -4.95 -3.04
C GLU A 12 12.91 -6.36 -2.72
N GLU A 13 11.71 -6.67 -3.20
CA GLU A 13 11.06 -7.96 -3.02
C GLU A 13 10.55 -8.46 -4.37
N ASP A 14 10.67 -9.77 -4.59
CA ASP A 14 10.08 -10.40 -5.76
C ASP A 14 8.56 -10.42 -5.60
N PHE A 15 7.86 -9.65 -6.42
CA PHE A 15 6.40 -9.65 -6.45
C PHE A 15 5.89 -10.77 -7.36
N ILE A 16 5.35 -11.83 -6.75
CA ILE A 16 4.66 -12.89 -7.47
C ILE A 16 3.19 -12.51 -7.57
N LEU A 17 2.71 -12.28 -8.79
CA LEU A 17 1.32 -11.92 -9.04
C LEU A 17 0.39 -13.05 -8.52
N PRO A 18 -0.40 -12.81 -7.47
CA PRO A 18 -1.30 -13.83 -6.96
C PRO A 18 -2.47 -14.03 -7.93
N ALA A 19 -3.12 -15.20 -7.85
CA ALA A 19 -4.40 -15.39 -8.52
C ALA A 19 -5.43 -14.47 -7.85
N LEU A 20 -5.97 -13.52 -8.62
CA LEU A 20 -6.87 -12.49 -8.10
C LEU A 20 -8.21 -13.11 -7.65
N GLY A 21 -8.62 -12.80 -6.42
CA GLY A 21 -9.93 -13.18 -5.91
C GLY A 21 -11.07 -12.52 -6.69
N GLU A 22 -12.28 -13.11 -6.63
CA GLU A 22 -13.44 -12.66 -7.41
C GLU A 22 -13.78 -11.17 -7.22
N LYS A 23 -13.49 -10.61 -6.04
CA LYS A 23 -13.80 -9.22 -5.66
C LYS A 23 -12.57 -8.35 -5.45
N GLU A 24 -11.40 -8.85 -5.83
CA GLU A 24 -10.14 -8.13 -5.65
C GLU A 24 -9.80 -7.32 -6.90
N VAL A 25 -8.95 -6.31 -6.72
CA VAL A 25 -8.44 -5.45 -7.79
C VAL A 25 -6.95 -5.31 -7.59
N LEU A 26 -6.18 -5.68 -8.61
CA LEU A 26 -4.75 -5.45 -8.64
C LEU A 26 -4.50 -4.03 -9.16
N VAL A 27 -3.71 -3.26 -8.42
CA VAL A 27 -3.40 -1.88 -8.77
C VAL A 27 -1.90 -1.61 -8.73
N LYS A 28 -1.44 -0.68 -9.58
CA LYS A 28 -0.07 -0.17 -9.59
C LYS A 28 -0.04 1.22 -8.97
N LEU A 29 0.70 1.37 -7.88
CA LEU A 29 0.87 2.66 -7.21
C LEU A 29 1.47 3.71 -8.15
N ILE A 30 0.83 4.88 -8.22
CA ILE A 30 1.37 6.07 -8.92
C ILE A 30 1.89 7.07 -7.88
N TYR A 31 1.05 7.39 -6.88
CA TYR A 31 1.37 8.31 -5.81
C TYR A 31 0.84 7.78 -4.47
N SER A 32 1.63 7.92 -3.41
CA SER A 32 1.18 7.76 -2.03
C SER A 32 1.21 9.11 -1.30
N LEU A 33 0.25 9.30 -0.40
CA LEU A 33 0.24 10.43 0.51
C LEU A 33 1.16 10.13 1.70
N ILE A 34 2.07 11.05 1.98
CA ILE A 34 2.87 11.05 3.22
C ILE A 34 2.11 11.84 4.28
N SER A 35 1.87 11.22 5.43
CA SER A 35 1.24 11.88 6.58
C SER A 35 2.29 12.27 7.61
N PRO A 36 2.63 13.57 7.75
CA PRO A 36 3.68 13.98 8.69
C PRO A 36 3.33 13.66 10.14
N GLY A 37 2.05 13.61 10.50
CA GLY A 37 1.63 13.21 11.85
C GLY A 37 1.77 11.71 12.07
N THR A 38 1.02 10.94 11.29
CA THR A 38 0.89 9.48 11.50
C THR A 38 2.17 8.75 11.16
N GLU A 39 2.78 9.02 10.01
CA GLU A 39 3.94 8.25 9.55
C GLU A 39 5.22 8.60 10.32
N LEU A 40 5.39 9.84 10.78
CA LEU A 40 6.51 10.18 11.68
C LEU A 40 6.33 9.54 13.06
N ALA A 41 5.08 9.42 13.55
CA ALA A 41 4.80 8.70 14.78
C ALA A 41 5.17 7.21 14.63
N MET A 42 4.73 6.55 13.54
CA MET A 42 5.15 5.17 13.21
C MET A 42 6.68 5.04 13.12
N LEU A 43 7.33 5.94 12.38
CA LEU A 43 8.78 5.95 12.20
C LEU A 43 9.54 6.11 13.52
N SER A 44 8.95 6.77 14.52
CA SER A 44 9.57 6.90 15.84
C SER A 44 9.65 5.58 16.61
N GLY A 45 8.87 4.56 16.22
CA GLY A 45 8.78 3.27 16.90
C GLY A 45 8.13 3.31 18.28
N LYS A 46 7.44 4.41 18.62
CA LYS A 46 6.74 4.61 19.90
C LYS A 46 5.26 4.22 19.86
N GLU A 47 4.73 4.02 18.66
CA GLU A 47 3.32 3.70 18.44
C GLU A 47 3.08 2.20 18.62
N GLU A 48 2.32 1.80 19.63
CA GLU A 48 2.05 0.38 19.94
C GLU A 48 1.33 -0.36 18.80
N TRP A 49 0.57 0.37 18.00
CA TRP A 49 -0.20 -0.14 16.86
C TRP A 49 0.64 -0.27 15.56
N ALA A 50 1.85 0.31 15.51
CA ALA A 50 2.74 0.28 14.35
C ALA A 50 4.10 -0.30 14.74
N LYS A 51 4.15 -1.62 14.91
CA LYS A 51 5.38 -2.32 15.25
C LYS A 51 6.31 -2.35 14.06
N LEU A 52 7.57 -2.01 14.29
CA LEU A 52 8.63 -2.11 13.29
C LEU A 52 9.06 -3.59 13.14
N PRO A 53 9.40 -4.06 11.92
CA PRO A 53 9.36 -3.32 10.66
C PRO A 53 7.94 -3.10 10.12
N VAL A 54 7.70 -1.95 9.48
CA VAL A 54 6.40 -1.62 8.86
C VAL A 54 6.57 -0.90 7.52
N CYS A 55 5.70 -1.20 6.55
CA CYS A 55 5.57 -0.41 5.34
C CYS A 55 4.54 0.73 5.58
N PRO A 56 4.93 2.02 5.44
CA PRO A 56 3.98 3.13 5.53
C PRO A 56 3.17 3.29 4.25
N GLY A 57 2.18 4.19 4.27
CA GLY A 57 1.31 4.49 3.13
C GLY A 57 -0.07 3.87 3.27
N TYR A 58 -1.06 4.71 3.58
CA TYR A 58 -2.45 4.27 3.78
C TYR A 58 -3.46 4.98 2.87
N ALA A 59 -3.00 5.91 2.04
CA ALA A 59 -3.82 6.66 1.11
C ALA A 59 -3.03 6.85 -0.19
N SER A 60 -3.60 6.38 -1.30
CA SER A 60 -2.87 6.19 -2.53
C SER A 60 -3.74 6.45 -3.76
N VAL A 61 -3.09 6.91 -4.83
CA VAL A 61 -3.66 6.94 -6.17
C VAL A 61 -2.90 5.91 -7.00
N SER A 62 -3.66 5.01 -7.63
CA SER A 62 -3.12 3.89 -8.39
C SER A 62 -3.84 3.70 -9.72
N GLU A 63 -3.17 3.04 -10.66
CA GLU A 63 -3.77 2.55 -11.89
C GLU A 63 -4.26 1.12 -11.69
N VAL A 64 -5.49 0.81 -12.12
CA VAL A 64 -6.00 -0.57 -12.12
C VAL A 64 -5.27 -1.38 -13.19
N ILE A 65 -4.71 -2.52 -12.80
CA ILE A 65 -3.98 -3.44 -13.69
C ILE A 65 -4.85 -4.65 -14.05
N GLU A 66 -5.56 -5.20 -13.07
CA GLU A 66 -6.43 -6.37 -13.24
C GLU A 66 -7.59 -6.31 -12.25
N VAL A 67 -8.74 -6.90 -12.60
CA VAL A 67 -9.93 -6.96 -11.76
C VAL A 67 -10.46 -8.38 -11.66
N GLY A 68 -10.95 -8.76 -10.48
CA GLY A 68 -11.59 -10.05 -10.26
C GLY A 68 -12.89 -10.19 -11.05
N GLN A 69 -13.32 -11.43 -11.30
CA GLN A 69 -14.49 -11.71 -12.15
C GLN A 69 -15.81 -11.08 -11.69
N GLY A 70 -15.96 -10.82 -10.39
CA GLY A 70 -17.14 -10.17 -9.79
C GLY A 70 -17.02 -8.65 -9.67
N VAL A 71 -15.95 -8.05 -10.18
CA VAL A 71 -15.73 -6.60 -10.17
C VAL A 71 -16.22 -6.02 -11.51
N HIS A 72 -17.21 -5.13 -11.44
CA HIS A 72 -17.85 -4.55 -12.63
C HIS A 72 -17.89 -3.01 -12.63
N HIS A 73 -17.34 -2.38 -11.59
CA HIS A 73 -17.45 -0.93 -11.37
C HIS A 73 -16.14 -0.17 -11.63
N VAL A 74 -15.05 -0.89 -11.89
CA VAL A 74 -13.73 -0.39 -12.31
C VAL A 74 -13.16 -1.35 -13.35
N GLN A 75 -12.23 -0.88 -14.16
CA GLN A 75 -11.59 -1.68 -15.22
C GLN A 75 -10.09 -1.34 -15.33
N PRO A 76 -9.27 -2.23 -15.92
CA PRO A 76 -7.87 -1.92 -16.19
C PRO A 76 -7.66 -0.59 -16.93
N GLY A 77 -6.68 0.19 -16.48
CA GLY A 77 -6.37 1.53 -16.95
C GLY A 77 -7.06 2.67 -16.17
N ASP A 78 -8.05 2.38 -15.32
CA ASP A 78 -8.67 3.40 -14.49
C ASP A 78 -7.70 3.93 -13.42
N ALA A 79 -7.73 5.25 -13.19
CA ALA A 79 -7.07 5.87 -12.05
C ALA A 79 -8.02 5.86 -10.85
N VAL A 80 -7.61 5.19 -9.76
CA VAL A 80 -8.43 5.02 -8.56
C VAL A 80 -7.72 5.57 -7.33
N PHE A 81 -8.50 6.21 -6.46
CA PHE A 81 -8.08 6.52 -5.09
C PHE A 81 -8.51 5.37 -4.17
N HIS A 82 -7.59 4.91 -3.33
CA HIS A 82 -7.88 3.92 -2.30
C HIS A 82 -7.14 4.24 -1.01
N TYR A 83 -7.69 3.72 0.10
CA TYR A 83 -7.13 3.88 1.43
C TYR A 83 -7.27 2.57 2.21
N GLY A 84 -6.33 2.30 3.11
CA GLY A 84 -6.28 1.05 3.85
C GLY A 84 -4.89 0.72 4.34
N GLN A 85 -4.64 -0.56 4.59
CA GLN A 85 -3.26 -1.02 4.78
C GLN A 85 -2.53 -0.92 3.43
N PRO A 86 -1.24 -0.52 3.43
CA PRO A 86 -0.44 -0.61 2.22
C PRO A 86 -0.48 -2.04 1.71
N ALA A 87 -0.67 -2.20 0.40
CA ALA A 87 -0.64 -3.51 -0.23
C ALA A 87 0.74 -4.16 0.00
N GLU A 88 0.73 -5.40 0.49
CA GLU A 88 1.89 -6.30 0.49
C GLU A 88 2.16 -6.82 -0.93
#